data_AF-A0A6P5FSS2-F1
#
_entry.id   AF-A0A6P5FSS2-F1
#
_cell.length_a   1.000
_cell.length_b   1.000
_cell.length_c   1.000
_cell.angle_alpha   90.00
_cell.angle_beta   90.00
_cell.angle_gamma   90.00
#
_symmetry.space_group_name_H-M   'P 1'
#
loop_
_entity.id
_entity.type
_entity.pdbx_description
1 polymer ?
#
loop_
_entity_poly.entity_id
_entity_poly.type
_entity_poly.pdbx_seq_one_letter_code
_entity_poly.pdbx_strand_id
1 'polypeptide(L)'
;MRAASNVAIIGGGISGAVCASILAGKGVSVTVFESGRGPGGRMSQRREATGDGSELRFDHGAPYFTADHGEVAGIVRSWEARGLVAEWKAKFGCFDRNTGEFSDFEKEGTAKKYVGVPGMNSICKALCSEAGVEAKFGVTVGKVDWLHERSLWSLASLDGQDLGHFDAVVASDKNISSRRFTGLTEKPPPLDITLFPALSVMSQDIPVHSCFALMLAFAEPLTSIPVKGFSFKNSELLSWAFCDSSKPGRTCMPPVRETWVLHSTAEYASKVIAQNGLRKPSNDALARVAEELFQEFKTAGLNIPRPVFMKAHRWGSAFPGAVIGGEDKCLWDKNSKLAICGDFCASPNVEGAVLSGTRAASKLLGSLSLLSAAILTISSAEDEDEEEEEEKEGAGGSPQPMETTRRSSTVAARGNSCLLLRTWVMAAAVGLPMASPAPTATSLLRPSTELISTAPPPSAPAHVAAHTSRRRKLKPSDSTASARENRNGAPVAMS
;
A
#
# COMPACT_ATOMS: atom_id res chain seq x y z
N MET A 1 2.42 -18.75 -30.94
CA MET A 1 2.85 -17.87 -29.83
C MET A 1 1.78 -17.89 -28.76
N ARG A 2 2.12 -18.26 -27.52
CA ARG A 2 1.24 -18.01 -26.37
C ARG A 2 1.18 -16.50 -26.14
N ALA A 3 0.01 -15.94 -25.84
CA ALA A 3 -0.07 -14.53 -25.48
C ALA A 3 0.82 -14.25 -24.26
N ALA A 4 1.44 -13.06 -24.21
CA ALA A 4 2.21 -12.66 -23.04
C ALA A 4 1.30 -12.67 -21.81
N SER A 5 1.74 -13.29 -20.71
CA SER A 5 0.92 -13.42 -19.51
C SER A 5 0.46 -12.05 -19.02
N ASN A 6 -0.84 -11.93 -18.71
CA ASN A 6 -1.49 -10.67 -18.38
C ASN A 6 -1.90 -10.65 -16.91
N VAL A 7 -1.43 -9.65 -16.16
CA VAL A 7 -1.60 -9.54 -14.70
C VAL A 7 -2.40 -8.31 -14.36
N ALA A 8 -3.49 -8.48 -13.60
CA ALA A 8 -4.20 -7.36 -13.00
C ALA A 8 -3.58 -6.99 -11.65
N ILE A 9 -3.31 -5.71 -11.43
CA ILE A 9 -2.87 -5.18 -10.14
C ILE A 9 -3.93 -4.21 -9.62
N ILE A 10 -4.47 -4.50 -8.46
CA ILE A 10 -5.52 -3.69 -7.82
C ILE A 10 -4.85 -2.79 -6.78
N GLY A 11 -4.84 -1.49 -7.06
CA GLY A 11 -4.18 -0.41 -6.33
C GLY A 11 -2.93 0.12 -7.04
N GLY A 12 -2.91 1.43 -7.26
CA GLY A 12 -1.78 2.23 -7.77
C GLY A 12 -0.95 2.86 -6.64
N GLY A 13 -0.98 2.26 -5.44
CA GLY A 13 -0.05 2.55 -4.35
C GLY A 13 1.36 2.05 -4.66
N ILE A 14 2.34 2.39 -3.81
CA ILE A 14 3.75 2.07 -4.09
C ILE A 14 4.03 0.57 -4.20
N SER A 15 3.36 -0.28 -3.42
CA SER A 15 3.45 -1.75 -3.51
C SER A 15 3.00 -2.26 -4.88
N GLY A 16 1.81 -1.84 -5.34
CA GLY A 16 1.29 -2.17 -6.66
C GLY A 16 2.14 -1.62 -7.80
N ALA A 17 2.60 -0.37 -7.69
CA ALA A 17 3.43 0.29 -8.70
C ALA A 17 4.83 -0.33 -8.84
N VAL A 18 5.47 -0.72 -7.73
CA VAL A 18 6.73 -1.49 -7.72
C VAL A 18 6.52 -2.85 -8.36
N CYS A 19 5.44 -3.56 -7.98
CA CYS A 19 5.10 -4.86 -8.55
C CYS A 19 4.89 -4.76 -10.07
N ALA A 20 4.13 -3.75 -10.53
CA ALA A 20 3.88 -3.48 -11.95
C ALA A 20 5.18 -3.27 -12.73
N SER A 21 6.05 -2.37 -12.24
CA SER A 21 7.31 -2.04 -12.90
C SER A 21 8.26 -3.24 -13.00
N ILE A 22 8.33 -4.08 -11.96
CA ILE A 22 9.17 -5.30 -11.98
C ILE A 22 8.62 -6.35 -12.96
N LEU A 23 7.30 -6.57 -12.99
CA LEU A 23 6.66 -7.51 -13.92
C LEU A 23 6.80 -7.06 -15.38
N ALA A 24 6.49 -5.78 -15.66
CA ALA A 24 6.62 -5.20 -17.00
C ALA A 24 8.08 -5.19 -17.49
N GLY A 25 9.04 -4.89 -16.61
CA GLY A 25 10.48 -5.02 -16.87
C GLY A 25 10.98 -6.46 -17.14
N LYS A 26 10.10 -7.47 -17.01
CA LYS A 26 10.32 -8.86 -17.41
C LYS A 26 9.43 -9.33 -18.57
N GLY A 27 8.77 -8.40 -19.27
CA GLY A 27 7.94 -8.69 -20.44
C GLY A 27 6.53 -9.22 -20.12
N VAL A 28 6.09 -9.14 -18.87
CA VAL A 28 4.71 -9.47 -18.46
C VAL A 28 3.80 -8.28 -18.78
N SER A 29 2.63 -8.53 -19.36
CA SER A 29 1.61 -7.48 -19.56
C SER A 29 0.95 -7.16 -18.23
N VAL A 30 0.85 -5.88 -17.86
CA VAL A 30 0.27 -5.47 -16.57
C VAL A 30 -0.79 -4.40 -16.75
N THR A 31 -2.00 -4.64 -16.23
CA THR A 31 -3.02 -3.59 -16.07
C THR A 31 -3.15 -3.22 -14.59
N VAL A 32 -2.92 -1.96 -14.25
CA VAL A 32 -3.07 -1.42 -12.89
C VAL A 32 -4.41 -0.69 -12.76
N PHE A 33 -5.27 -1.12 -11.85
CA PHE A 33 -6.55 -0.49 -11.55
C PHE A 33 -6.44 0.32 -10.24
N GLU A 34 -6.78 1.62 -10.28
CA GLU A 34 -6.70 2.51 -9.12
C GLU A 34 -7.99 3.32 -9.00
N SER A 35 -8.60 3.28 -7.80
CA SER A 35 -9.88 3.96 -7.49
C SER A 35 -9.72 5.48 -7.45
N GLY A 36 -8.55 5.97 -7.07
CA GLY A 36 -8.16 7.37 -7.11
C GLY A 36 -7.96 7.88 -8.54
N ARG A 37 -8.09 9.20 -8.73
CA ARG A 37 -7.88 9.90 -10.02
C ARG A 37 -6.41 9.95 -10.48
N GLY A 38 -5.55 9.14 -9.89
CA GLY A 38 -4.10 9.12 -10.10
C GLY A 38 -3.40 8.25 -9.06
N PRO A 39 -2.13 7.87 -9.31
CA PRO A 39 -1.41 6.91 -8.47
C PRO A 39 -0.88 7.56 -7.19
N GLY A 40 -0.45 6.70 -6.25
CA GLY A 40 0.21 7.06 -5.00
C GLY A 40 -0.46 6.45 -3.77
N GLY A 41 -1.79 6.31 -3.75
CA GLY A 41 -2.52 5.88 -2.55
C GLY A 41 -2.18 6.78 -1.34
N ARG A 42 -1.58 6.22 -0.29
CA ARG A 42 -1.09 6.98 0.88
C ARG A 42 0.18 7.81 0.62
N MET A 43 0.80 7.68 -0.54
CA MET A 43 1.85 8.59 -1.05
C MET A 43 1.29 9.65 -2.00
N SER A 44 -0.04 9.79 -2.12
CA SER A 44 -0.66 10.74 -3.06
C SER A 44 -0.44 12.21 -2.67
N GLN A 45 -0.26 13.05 -3.68
CA GLN A 45 -0.20 14.51 -3.53
C GLN A 45 -1.61 15.09 -3.74
N ARG A 46 -2.11 15.83 -2.75
CA ARG A 46 -3.36 16.57 -2.85
C ARG A 46 -3.15 17.80 -3.74
N ARG A 47 -4.16 18.12 -4.55
CA ARG A 47 -4.26 19.37 -5.30
C ARG A 47 -5.53 20.10 -4.88
N GLU A 48 -5.42 21.39 -4.64
CA GLU A 48 -6.52 22.26 -4.23
C GLU A 48 -6.42 23.58 -4.99
N ALA A 49 -7.49 23.95 -5.70
CA ALA A 49 -7.56 25.21 -6.42
C ALA A 49 -7.91 26.35 -5.46
N THR A 50 -7.27 27.51 -5.64
CA THR A 50 -7.53 28.75 -4.90
C THR A 50 -8.46 29.66 -5.69
N GLY A 51 -9.02 30.69 -5.01
CA GLY A 51 -9.96 31.63 -5.64
C GLY A 51 -9.36 32.51 -6.75
N ASP A 52 -8.04 32.62 -6.82
CA ASP A 52 -7.29 33.30 -7.88
C ASP A 52 -6.92 32.38 -9.07
N GLY A 53 -7.33 31.11 -9.04
CA GLY A 53 -7.05 30.12 -10.08
C GLY A 53 -5.67 29.45 -9.97
N SER A 54 -4.84 29.78 -8.97
CA SER A 54 -3.61 29.02 -8.70
C SER A 54 -3.90 27.64 -8.07
N GLU A 55 -2.88 26.77 -8.03
CA GLU A 55 -3.01 25.39 -7.52
C GLU A 55 -2.04 25.16 -6.36
N LEU A 56 -2.59 24.87 -5.18
CA LEU A 56 -1.82 24.39 -4.03
C LEU A 56 -1.64 22.88 -4.10
N ARG A 57 -0.45 22.43 -3.71
CA ARG A 57 -0.07 21.02 -3.67
C ARG A 57 0.45 20.64 -2.30
N PHE A 58 0.02 19.48 -1.80
CA PHE A 58 0.41 18.97 -0.48
C PHE A 58 0.70 17.47 -0.54
N ASP A 59 1.85 17.02 -0.04
CA ASP A 59 2.06 15.58 0.24
C ASP A 59 1.29 15.18 1.52
N HIS A 60 -0.03 15.17 1.43
CA HIS A 60 -0.94 15.01 2.57
C HIS A 60 -0.96 13.62 3.23
N GLY A 61 -0.06 12.71 2.84
CA GLY A 61 0.02 11.33 3.33
C GLY A 61 1.41 11.02 3.87
N ALA A 62 2.17 10.14 3.22
CA ALA A 62 3.57 9.89 3.58
C ALA A 62 4.41 11.17 3.42
N PRO A 63 5.01 11.72 4.51
CA PRO A 63 5.73 12.99 4.44
C PRO A 63 7.14 12.81 3.86
N TYR A 64 7.80 11.70 4.20
CA TYR A 64 9.08 11.22 3.71
C TYR A 64 9.15 9.70 3.94
N PHE A 65 10.24 9.06 3.53
CA PHE A 65 10.58 7.69 3.93
C PHE A 65 12.09 7.50 4.10
N THR A 66 12.49 6.49 4.87
CA THR A 66 13.88 5.98 4.91
C THR A 66 14.00 4.70 4.09
N ALA A 67 15.22 4.26 3.82
CA ALA A 67 15.51 3.07 3.01
C ALA A 67 16.76 2.41 3.56
N ASP A 68 16.56 1.57 4.57
CA ASP A 68 17.58 0.98 5.43
C ASP A 68 17.78 -0.52 5.09
N HIS A 69 16.78 -1.18 4.53
CA HIS A 69 16.85 -2.53 3.99
C HIS A 69 17.62 -2.56 2.66
N GLY A 70 18.72 -3.33 2.59
CA GLY A 70 19.69 -3.26 1.48
C GLY A 70 19.12 -3.41 0.06
N GLU A 71 18.13 -4.30 -0.13
CA GLU A 71 17.42 -4.48 -1.40
C GLU A 71 16.60 -3.23 -1.80
N VAL A 72 15.90 -2.64 -0.83
CA VAL A 72 15.07 -1.44 -1.05
C VAL A 72 15.95 -0.21 -1.26
N ALA A 73 17.04 -0.08 -0.50
CA ALA A 73 18.06 0.94 -0.73
C ALA A 73 18.65 0.88 -2.16
N GLY A 74 18.77 -0.32 -2.75
CA GLY A 74 19.15 -0.49 -4.16
C GLY A 74 18.12 0.08 -5.13
N ILE A 75 16.84 -0.22 -4.92
CA ILE A 75 15.72 0.31 -5.70
C ILE A 75 15.65 1.85 -5.58
N VAL A 76 15.79 2.39 -4.37
CA VAL A 76 15.73 3.83 -4.10
C VAL A 76 16.90 4.59 -4.74
N ARG A 77 18.11 4.01 -4.78
CA ARG A 77 19.23 4.59 -5.55
C ARG A 77 18.95 4.66 -7.06
N SER A 78 18.24 3.68 -7.62
CA SER A 78 17.80 3.73 -9.03
C SER A 78 16.79 4.86 -9.26
N TRP A 79 15.86 5.08 -8.32
CA TRP A 79 14.95 6.22 -8.37
C TRP A 79 15.65 7.58 -8.21
N GLU A 80 16.68 7.66 -7.37
CA GLU A 80 17.49 8.87 -7.16
C GLU A 80 18.26 9.21 -8.45
N ALA A 81 18.91 8.22 -9.07
CA ALA A 81 19.58 8.37 -10.37
C ALA A 81 18.63 8.76 -11.52
N ARG A 82 17.34 8.39 -11.43
CA ARG A 82 16.28 8.79 -12.37
C ARG A 82 15.62 10.14 -12.02
N GLY A 83 16.05 10.82 -10.95
CA GLY A 83 15.46 12.07 -10.48
C GLY A 83 14.03 11.94 -9.92
N LEU A 84 13.56 10.71 -9.65
CA LEU A 84 12.22 10.45 -9.12
C LEU A 84 12.12 10.71 -7.61
N VAL A 85 13.25 10.61 -6.91
CA VAL A 85 13.39 10.91 -5.48
C VAL A 85 14.61 11.79 -5.22
N ALA A 86 14.58 12.52 -4.12
CA ALA A 86 15.73 13.24 -3.60
C ALA A 86 15.73 13.20 -2.06
N GLU A 87 16.91 13.39 -1.48
CA GLU A 87 17.08 13.59 -0.03
C GLU A 87 16.51 14.95 0.41
N TRP A 88 15.59 14.93 1.38
CA TRP A 88 15.07 16.13 2.03
C TRP A 88 16.00 16.57 3.16
N LYS A 89 17.00 17.38 2.78
CA LYS A 89 18.01 17.94 3.69
C LYS A 89 17.39 19.06 4.54
N ALA A 90 16.86 18.69 5.70
CA ALA A 90 16.13 19.55 6.61
C ALA A 90 16.50 19.25 8.07
N LYS A 91 16.40 20.27 8.94
CA LYS A 91 16.48 20.08 10.40
C LYS A 91 15.13 19.61 10.94
N PHE A 92 15.18 18.61 11.82
CA PHE A 92 14.02 18.11 12.56
C PHE A 92 14.26 18.23 14.08
N GLY A 93 13.19 18.14 14.86
CA GLY A 93 13.26 18.07 16.32
C GLY A 93 11.95 17.61 16.94
N CYS A 94 11.82 17.80 18.26
CA CYS A 94 10.61 17.57 19.04
C CYS A 94 10.10 18.92 19.58
N PHE A 95 8.79 19.07 19.74
CA PHE A 95 8.18 20.22 20.38
C PHE A 95 7.38 19.79 21.61
N ASP A 96 7.76 20.26 22.81
CA ASP A 96 7.03 19.95 24.04
C ASP A 96 5.90 20.96 24.28
N ARG A 97 4.67 20.48 24.18
CA ARG A 97 3.45 21.28 24.35
C ARG A 97 3.33 21.95 25.72
N ASN A 98 3.93 21.37 26.76
CA ASN A 98 3.82 21.88 28.13
C ASN A 98 4.81 23.01 28.44
N THR A 99 5.99 23.03 27.79
CA THR A 99 6.99 24.09 27.99
C THR A 99 6.94 25.15 26.88
N GLY A 100 6.46 24.78 25.69
CA GLY A 100 6.49 25.64 24.50
C GLY A 100 7.85 25.66 23.78
N GLU A 101 8.71 24.68 24.06
CA GLU A 101 10.11 24.67 23.61
C GLU A 101 10.40 23.54 22.59
N PHE A 102 11.42 23.76 21.76
CA PHE A 102 11.96 22.75 20.85
C PHE A 102 13.15 22.02 21.48
N SER A 103 13.14 20.68 21.42
CA SER A 103 14.19 19.78 21.89
C SER A 103 14.59 18.75 20.83
N ASP A 104 15.50 17.85 21.18
CA ASP A 104 15.78 16.61 20.45
C ASP A 104 16.08 16.79 18.95
N PHE A 105 16.81 17.86 18.63
CA PHE A 105 17.20 18.16 17.25
C PHE A 105 17.99 17.01 16.64
N GLU A 106 17.54 16.54 15.48
CA GLU A 106 18.21 15.44 14.78
C GLU A 106 19.65 15.83 14.41
N LYS A 107 20.59 14.93 14.71
CA LYS A 107 21.98 15.07 14.26
C LYS A 107 22.06 14.86 12.75
N GLU A 108 22.85 15.69 12.10
CA GLU A 108 23.12 15.58 10.67
C GLU A 108 23.70 14.20 10.31
N GLY A 109 23.20 13.60 9.22
CA GLY A 109 23.65 12.28 8.76
C GLY A 109 23.05 11.05 9.47
N THR A 110 22.08 11.21 10.38
CA THR A 110 21.50 10.08 11.15
C THR A 110 20.70 9.07 10.32
N ALA A 111 19.94 9.52 9.32
CA ALA A 111 19.35 8.68 8.26
C ALA A 111 18.89 9.57 7.09
N LYS A 112 19.07 9.11 5.85
CA LYS A 112 18.55 9.83 4.67
C LYS A 112 17.03 9.77 4.62
N LYS A 113 16.37 10.93 4.67
CA LYS A 113 14.92 11.08 4.44
C LYS A 113 14.67 11.37 2.97
N TYR A 114 14.06 10.43 2.25
CA TYR A 114 13.74 10.59 0.84
C TYR A 114 12.31 11.13 0.63
N VAL A 115 12.14 11.92 -0.42
CA VAL A 115 10.85 12.36 -0.93
C VAL A 115 10.78 12.18 -2.44
N GLY A 116 9.62 11.81 -2.97
CA GLY A 116 9.37 11.83 -4.42
C GLY A 116 9.40 13.25 -4.98
N VAL A 117 9.89 13.47 -6.20
CA VAL A 117 10.06 14.80 -6.82
C VAL A 117 9.27 14.89 -8.14
N PRO A 118 8.51 15.97 -8.41
CA PRO A 118 8.24 17.17 -7.58
C PRO A 118 7.15 16.98 -6.51
N GLY A 119 6.56 15.80 -6.41
CA GLY A 119 5.57 15.42 -5.40
C GLY A 119 5.77 13.97 -4.96
N MET A 120 5.34 13.60 -3.75
CA MET A 120 5.59 12.25 -3.21
C MET A 120 5.07 11.12 -4.13
N ASN A 121 3.96 11.38 -4.83
CA ASN A 121 3.33 10.45 -5.75
C ASN A 121 4.04 10.29 -7.10
N SER A 122 5.09 11.08 -7.37
CA SER A 122 5.81 11.07 -8.65
C SER A 122 6.52 9.73 -8.89
N ILE A 123 6.93 9.06 -7.80
CA ILE A 123 7.49 7.70 -7.81
C ILE A 123 6.46 6.73 -8.41
N CYS A 124 5.28 6.62 -7.80
CA CYS A 124 4.21 5.75 -8.30
C CYS A 124 3.75 6.15 -9.70
N LYS A 125 3.73 7.45 -10.03
CA LYS A 125 3.38 7.93 -11.37
C LYS A 125 4.36 7.43 -12.42
N ALA A 126 5.66 7.52 -12.18
CA ALA A 126 6.67 7.02 -13.11
C ALA A 126 6.60 5.50 -13.27
N LEU A 127 6.48 4.75 -12.17
CA LEU A 127 6.39 3.29 -12.18
C LEU A 127 5.11 2.77 -12.88
N CYS A 128 3.97 3.46 -12.72
CA CYS A 128 2.73 3.18 -13.45
C CYS A 128 2.73 3.68 -14.92
N SER A 129 3.83 4.29 -15.38
CA SER A 129 4.01 4.77 -16.77
C SER A 129 5.16 4.05 -17.49
N GLU A 130 5.72 2.99 -16.90
CA GLU A 130 6.76 2.16 -17.55
C GLU A 130 6.18 1.41 -18.74
N ALA A 131 7.03 1.13 -19.74
CA ALA A 131 6.64 0.33 -20.89
C ALA A 131 6.15 -1.07 -20.44
N GLY A 132 4.96 -1.49 -20.89
CA GLY A 132 4.30 -2.72 -20.47
C GLY A 132 3.29 -2.56 -19.31
N VAL A 133 3.15 -1.35 -18.74
CA VAL A 133 2.12 -1.04 -17.73
C VAL A 133 0.99 -0.20 -18.32
N GLU A 134 -0.24 -0.72 -18.28
CA GLU A 134 -1.46 0.01 -18.59
C GLU A 134 -2.14 0.47 -17.29
N ALA A 135 -2.13 1.76 -16.96
CA ALA A 135 -2.73 2.28 -15.73
C ALA A 135 -4.12 2.90 -15.95
N LYS A 136 -5.13 2.35 -15.25
CA LYS A 136 -6.55 2.76 -15.28
C LYS A 136 -6.94 3.44 -13.96
N PHE A 137 -6.92 4.77 -13.97
CA PHE A 137 -7.27 5.61 -12.82
C PHE A 137 -8.76 5.95 -12.77
N GLY A 138 -9.30 6.16 -11.56
CA GLY A 138 -10.73 6.37 -11.33
C GLY A 138 -11.57 5.09 -11.41
N VAL A 139 -10.93 3.92 -11.51
CA VAL A 139 -11.58 2.62 -11.64
C VAL A 139 -11.51 1.88 -10.31
N THR A 140 -12.61 1.89 -9.57
CA THR A 140 -12.78 1.04 -8.39
C THR A 140 -13.15 -0.36 -8.85
N VAL A 141 -12.31 -1.36 -8.57
CA VAL A 141 -12.67 -2.77 -8.78
C VAL A 141 -13.74 -3.16 -7.76
N GLY A 142 -14.83 -3.76 -8.23
CA GLY A 142 -15.99 -4.16 -7.44
C GLY A 142 -16.16 -5.67 -7.29
N LYS A 143 -15.53 -6.47 -8.16
CA LYS A 143 -15.57 -7.94 -8.13
C LYS A 143 -14.28 -8.53 -8.71
N VAL A 144 -13.80 -9.63 -8.12
CA VAL A 144 -12.59 -10.36 -8.49
C VAL A 144 -12.87 -11.87 -8.33
N ASP A 145 -13.27 -12.54 -9.41
CA ASP A 145 -13.66 -13.96 -9.40
C ASP A 145 -12.57 -14.85 -10.02
N TRP A 146 -12.31 -16.01 -9.43
CA TRP A 146 -11.47 -17.06 -10.03
C TRP A 146 -12.32 -18.05 -10.84
N LEU A 147 -12.17 -18.02 -12.17
CA LEU A 147 -12.87 -18.91 -13.10
C LEU A 147 -12.11 -20.24 -13.24
N HIS A 148 -12.42 -21.18 -12.34
CA HIS A 148 -11.76 -22.48 -12.23
C HIS A 148 -11.64 -23.23 -13.58
N GLU A 149 -12.73 -23.28 -14.36
CA GLU A 149 -12.78 -23.95 -15.68
C GLU A 149 -11.77 -23.39 -16.70
N ARG A 150 -11.43 -22.09 -16.58
CA ARG A 150 -10.53 -21.39 -17.51
C ARG A 150 -9.14 -21.13 -16.92
N SER A 151 -8.98 -21.32 -15.61
CA SER A 151 -7.79 -20.91 -14.85
C SER A 151 -7.41 -19.43 -15.08
N LEU A 152 -8.43 -18.56 -15.09
CA LEU A 152 -8.33 -17.12 -15.28
C LEU A 152 -9.11 -16.37 -14.22
N TRP A 153 -8.65 -15.17 -13.89
CA TRP A 153 -9.41 -14.19 -13.13
C TRP A 153 -10.37 -13.42 -14.04
N SER A 154 -11.54 -13.08 -13.52
CA SER A 154 -12.49 -12.12 -14.12
C SER A 154 -12.66 -10.95 -13.17
N LEU A 155 -12.48 -9.72 -13.67
CA LEU A 155 -12.60 -8.50 -12.88
C LEU A 155 -13.77 -7.65 -13.39
N ALA A 156 -14.55 -7.10 -12.47
CA ALA A 156 -15.57 -6.10 -12.78
C ALA A 156 -15.40 -4.86 -11.91
N SER A 157 -15.76 -3.69 -12.44
CA SER A 157 -15.77 -2.43 -11.69
C SER A 157 -16.90 -2.39 -10.65
N LEU A 158 -16.85 -1.40 -9.76
CA LEU A 158 -17.89 -1.18 -8.75
C LEU A 158 -19.26 -0.87 -9.39
N ASP A 159 -19.29 -0.23 -10.55
CA ASP A 159 -20.49 0.02 -11.36
C ASP A 159 -20.87 -1.13 -12.30
N GLY A 160 -20.08 -2.21 -12.35
CA GLY A 160 -20.41 -3.46 -13.06
C GLY A 160 -19.92 -3.54 -14.50
N GLN A 161 -19.00 -2.66 -14.93
CA GLN A 161 -18.32 -2.78 -16.21
C GLN A 161 -17.31 -3.95 -16.16
N ASP A 162 -17.22 -4.72 -17.24
CA ASP A 162 -16.17 -5.73 -17.41
C ASP A 162 -14.80 -5.04 -17.52
N LEU A 163 -13.85 -5.47 -16.70
CA LEU A 163 -12.47 -4.98 -16.70
C LEU A 163 -11.50 -5.97 -17.37
N GLY A 164 -12.01 -7.12 -17.81
CA GLY A 164 -11.28 -8.13 -18.57
C GLY A 164 -10.86 -9.36 -17.75
N HIS A 165 -10.13 -10.24 -18.43
CA HIS A 165 -9.65 -11.50 -17.88
C HIS A 165 -8.12 -11.53 -17.78
N PHE A 166 -7.59 -12.15 -16.72
CA PHE A 166 -6.18 -12.08 -16.36
C PHE A 166 -5.64 -13.44 -15.91
N ASP A 167 -4.38 -13.74 -16.22
CA ASP A 167 -3.70 -14.96 -15.79
C ASP A 167 -3.43 -14.99 -14.29
N ALA A 168 -3.34 -13.82 -13.65
CA ALA A 168 -3.00 -13.65 -12.24
C ALA A 168 -3.49 -12.28 -11.71
N VAL A 169 -3.61 -12.17 -10.38
CA VAL A 169 -4.01 -10.95 -9.68
C VAL A 169 -3.03 -10.61 -8.56
N VAL A 170 -2.70 -9.31 -8.44
CA VAL A 170 -2.04 -8.73 -7.28
C VAL A 170 -3.01 -7.77 -6.58
N ALA A 171 -3.41 -8.06 -5.36
CA ALA A 171 -4.12 -7.12 -4.52
C ALA A 171 -3.12 -6.32 -3.66
N SER A 172 -3.01 -5.02 -3.91
CA SER A 172 -2.09 -4.12 -3.20
C SER A 172 -2.75 -3.23 -2.14
N ASP A 173 -4.08 -3.37 -1.95
CA ASP A 173 -4.87 -2.78 -0.88
C ASP A 173 -5.62 -3.87 -0.09
N LYS A 174 -5.44 -3.89 1.24
CA LYS A 174 -6.16 -4.77 2.16
C LYS A 174 -7.68 -4.57 2.18
N ASN A 175 -8.19 -3.45 1.69
CA ASN A 175 -9.63 -3.25 1.57
C ASN A 175 -10.29 -4.23 0.58
N ILE A 176 -9.53 -4.92 -0.28
CA ILE A 176 -10.07 -5.87 -1.27
C ILE A 176 -10.91 -7.00 -0.67
N SER A 177 -10.57 -7.44 0.55
CA SER A 177 -11.21 -8.54 1.28
C SER A 177 -11.83 -8.09 2.61
N SER A 178 -11.64 -6.82 2.99
CA SER A 178 -12.10 -6.29 4.28
C SER A 178 -13.55 -5.85 4.23
N ARG A 179 -14.32 -6.18 5.29
CA ARG A 179 -15.67 -5.65 5.56
C ARG A 179 -15.74 -4.12 5.57
N ARG A 180 -14.59 -3.44 5.73
CA ARG A 180 -14.48 -1.98 5.58
C ARG A 180 -14.91 -1.49 4.20
N PHE A 181 -14.70 -2.28 3.14
CA PHE A 181 -15.17 -1.97 1.79
C PHE A 181 -16.70 -1.80 1.77
N THR A 182 -17.44 -2.68 2.44
CA THR A 182 -18.89 -2.59 2.59
C THR A 182 -19.32 -1.37 3.38
N GLY A 183 -18.59 -1.00 4.44
CA GLY A 183 -18.83 0.24 5.19
C GLY A 183 -18.60 1.54 4.38
N LEU A 184 -17.86 1.46 3.26
CA LEU A 184 -17.54 2.58 2.37
C LEU A 184 -18.38 2.63 1.09
N THR A 185 -18.81 1.46 0.57
CA THR A 185 -19.42 1.32 -0.76
C THR A 185 -20.83 0.73 -0.75
N GLU A 186 -21.29 0.21 0.40
CA GLU A 186 -22.53 -0.57 0.55
C GLU A 186 -22.56 -1.88 -0.28
N LYS A 187 -21.41 -2.32 -0.82
CA LYS A 187 -21.25 -3.59 -1.57
C LYS A 187 -20.35 -4.59 -0.82
N PRO A 188 -20.43 -5.91 -1.06
CA PRO A 188 -19.46 -6.87 -0.52
C PRO A 188 -18.01 -6.52 -0.95
N PRO A 189 -16.97 -6.99 -0.24
CA PRO A 189 -15.58 -6.83 -0.66
C PRO A 189 -15.35 -7.46 -2.06
N PRO A 190 -14.52 -6.87 -2.94
CA PRO A 190 -14.34 -7.37 -4.30
C PRO A 190 -13.77 -8.79 -4.39
N LEU A 191 -12.91 -9.18 -3.44
CA LEU A 191 -12.33 -10.52 -3.36
C LEU A 191 -12.97 -11.28 -2.18
N ASP A 192 -13.70 -12.35 -2.50
CA ASP A 192 -14.13 -13.31 -1.48
C ASP A 192 -12.95 -14.16 -1.03
N ILE A 193 -12.31 -13.71 0.04
CA ILE A 193 -11.13 -14.38 0.61
C ILE A 193 -11.45 -15.75 1.21
N THR A 194 -12.72 -16.05 1.50
CA THR A 194 -13.12 -17.35 2.09
C THR A 194 -12.89 -18.52 1.14
N LEU A 195 -12.86 -18.25 -0.18
CA LEU A 195 -12.47 -19.19 -1.23
C LEU A 195 -10.98 -19.55 -1.20
N PHE A 196 -10.17 -18.85 -0.39
CA PHE A 196 -8.72 -19.05 -0.26
C PHE A 196 -8.35 -19.29 1.22
N PRO A 197 -8.66 -20.46 1.81
CA PRO A 197 -8.62 -20.66 3.27
C PRO A 197 -7.29 -20.28 3.94
N ALA A 198 -6.16 -20.59 3.31
CA ALA A 198 -4.83 -20.21 3.79
C ALA A 198 -4.65 -18.68 3.87
N LEU A 199 -5.16 -17.93 2.89
CA LEU A 199 -5.10 -16.46 2.87
C LEU A 199 -6.14 -15.83 3.81
N SER A 200 -7.32 -16.45 3.94
CA SER A 200 -8.42 -15.97 4.80
C SER A 200 -7.99 -15.85 6.25
N VAL A 201 -7.34 -16.89 6.79
CA VAL A 201 -6.85 -16.92 8.18
C VAL A 201 -5.85 -15.79 8.47
N MET A 202 -5.03 -15.42 7.48
CA MET A 202 -3.98 -14.40 7.65
C MET A 202 -4.44 -12.96 7.40
N SER A 203 -5.49 -12.75 6.59
CA SER A 203 -5.85 -11.40 6.07
C SER A 203 -7.20 -10.87 6.55
N GLN A 204 -7.96 -11.63 7.32
CA GLN A 204 -9.25 -11.18 7.85
C GLN A 204 -9.07 -10.10 8.94
N ASP A 205 -9.81 -8.99 8.79
CA ASP A 205 -9.98 -7.91 9.77
C ASP A 205 -8.67 -7.29 10.34
N ILE A 206 -7.61 -7.21 9.51
CA ILE A 206 -6.32 -6.56 9.84
C ILE A 206 -6.54 -5.17 10.49
N PRO A 207 -6.13 -4.95 11.76
CA PRO A 207 -6.32 -3.68 12.45
C PRO A 207 -5.74 -2.48 11.70
N VAL A 208 -6.29 -1.29 11.95
CA VAL A 208 -5.86 -0.05 11.30
C VAL A 208 -5.84 1.10 12.29
N HIS A 209 -4.82 1.96 12.18
CA HIS A 209 -4.79 3.26 12.81
C HIS A 209 -5.26 4.31 11.79
N SER A 210 -6.15 5.20 12.22
CA SER A 210 -6.59 6.34 11.43
C SER A 210 -5.73 7.56 11.72
N CYS A 211 -5.67 8.51 10.79
CA CYS A 211 -5.02 9.80 10.99
C CYS A 211 -5.80 10.89 10.24
N PHE A 212 -5.82 12.11 10.77
CA PHE A 212 -6.22 13.29 10.02
C PHE A 212 -4.98 14.09 9.61
N ALA A 213 -4.91 14.46 8.33
CA ALA A 213 -3.89 15.36 7.80
C ALA A 213 -4.48 16.75 7.60
N LEU A 214 -3.95 17.76 8.28
CA LEU A 214 -4.31 19.16 8.14
C LEU A 214 -3.30 19.85 7.21
N MET A 215 -3.78 20.34 6.08
CA MET A 215 -3.01 21.07 5.06
C MET A 215 -3.18 22.58 5.27
N LEU A 216 -2.07 23.30 5.42
CA LEU A 216 -2.00 24.73 5.70
C LEU A 216 -1.14 25.46 4.66
N ALA A 217 -1.57 26.62 4.18
CA ALA A 217 -0.72 27.52 3.41
C ALA A 217 -0.67 28.92 4.04
N PHE A 218 0.51 29.53 4.05
CA PHE A 218 0.76 30.84 4.65
C PHE A 218 1.31 31.83 3.62
N ALA A 219 0.90 33.09 3.76
CA ALA A 219 1.40 34.20 2.95
C ALA A 219 2.84 34.59 3.30
N GLU A 220 3.31 34.26 4.51
CA GLU A 220 4.68 34.48 4.96
C GLU A 220 5.22 33.22 5.67
N PRO A 221 6.54 32.95 5.64
CA PRO A 221 7.13 31.80 6.34
C PRO A 221 6.98 31.88 7.86
N LEU A 222 6.84 30.71 8.52
CA LEU A 222 6.70 30.61 9.97
C LEU A 222 8.06 30.72 10.69
N THR A 223 8.54 31.96 10.84
CA THR A 223 9.86 32.27 11.44
C THR A 223 10.02 31.84 12.91
N SER A 224 8.92 31.61 13.64
CA SER A 224 8.95 31.08 15.00
C SER A 224 9.26 29.58 15.10
N ILE A 225 9.37 28.87 13.96
CA ILE A 225 9.66 27.43 13.93
C ILE A 225 11.09 27.22 13.37
N PRO A 226 12.06 26.77 14.18
CA PRO A 226 13.48 26.66 13.80
C PRO A 226 13.80 25.42 12.96
N VAL A 227 12.81 24.59 12.65
CA VAL A 227 12.91 23.27 12.01
C VAL A 227 11.91 23.14 10.86
N LYS A 228 12.11 22.16 9.98
CA LYS A 228 11.21 21.90 8.83
C LYS A 228 10.41 20.61 8.95
N GLY A 229 10.61 19.83 10.01
CA GLY A 229 9.63 18.88 10.51
C GLY A 229 9.83 18.62 12.00
N PHE A 230 8.78 18.27 12.74
CA PHE A 230 8.90 17.96 14.15
C PHE A 230 7.73 17.12 14.67
N SER A 231 8.00 16.33 15.71
CA SER A 231 6.98 15.64 16.50
C SER A 231 6.43 16.54 17.60
N PHE A 232 5.20 16.28 18.03
CA PHE A 232 4.63 16.88 19.23
C PHE A 232 4.76 15.91 20.40
N LYS A 233 5.25 16.43 21.54
CA LYS A 233 5.23 15.78 22.85
C LYS A 233 4.17 16.47 23.70
N ASN A 234 3.44 15.70 24.51
CA ASN A 234 2.36 16.20 25.38
C ASN A 234 1.17 16.85 24.62
N SER A 235 0.97 16.55 23.33
CA SER A 235 -0.28 16.89 22.60
C SER A 235 -1.18 15.67 22.48
N GLU A 236 -2.46 15.82 22.80
CA GLU A 236 -3.48 14.78 22.56
C GLU A 236 -3.96 14.76 21.10
N LEU A 237 -3.80 15.88 20.38
CA LEU A 237 -4.41 16.13 19.08
C LEU A 237 -3.43 15.94 17.92
N LEU A 238 -2.21 16.45 18.04
CA LEU A 238 -1.19 16.43 16.99
C LEU A 238 -0.06 15.43 17.32
N SER A 239 0.45 14.77 16.28
CA SER A 239 1.62 13.89 16.38
C SER A 239 2.84 14.45 15.66
N TRP A 240 2.65 15.08 14.48
CA TRP A 240 3.72 15.63 13.66
C TRP A 240 3.30 16.88 12.88
N ALA A 241 4.28 17.72 12.55
CA ALA A 241 4.18 18.80 11.57
C ALA A 241 5.36 18.76 10.58
N PHE A 242 5.09 19.04 9.30
CA PHE A 242 6.08 19.06 8.22
C PHE A 242 5.91 20.28 7.33
N CYS A 243 7.00 21.01 7.07
CA CYS A 243 7.04 22.11 6.10
C CYS A 243 7.14 21.52 4.69
N ASP A 244 6.00 21.26 4.07
CA ASP A 244 5.88 20.56 2.79
C ASP A 244 6.61 21.31 1.67
N SER A 245 6.53 22.65 1.65
CA SER A 245 7.22 23.51 0.68
C SER A 245 8.75 23.49 0.79
N SER A 246 9.34 23.00 1.89
CA SER A 246 10.79 22.87 2.03
C SER A 246 11.38 21.61 1.37
N LYS A 247 10.53 20.73 0.86
CA LYS A 247 10.95 19.50 0.18
C LYS A 247 11.50 19.81 -1.22
N PRO A 248 12.53 19.08 -1.70
CA PRO A 248 13.06 19.23 -3.05
C PRO A 248 11.99 19.26 -4.15
N GLY A 249 12.07 20.26 -5.04
CA GLY A 249 11.16 20.39 -6.18
C GLY A 249 9.71 20.82 -5.86
N ARG A 250 9.42 21.27 -4.63
CA ARG A 250 8.16 21.98 -4.33
C ARG A 250 8.33 23.46 -4.70
N THR A 251 7.27 24.04 -5.24
CA THR A 251 7.22 25.46 -5.61
C THR A 251 5.94 26.05 -5.03
N CYS A 252 6.06 27.16 -4.30
CA CYS A 252 4.91 27.96 -3.88
C CYS A 252 4.70 29.10 -4.87
N MET A 253 3.46 29.31 -5.30
CA MET A 253 3.07 30.47 -6.11
C MET A 253 2.58 31.59 -5.18
N PRO A 254 2.98 32.85 -5.40
CA PRO A 254 2.41 33.99 -4.68
C PRO A 254 0.88 34.00 -4.75
N PRO A 255 0.16 34.37 -3.67
CA PRO A 255 0.68 34.96 -2.43
C PRO A 255 1.29 33.95 -1.43
N VAL A 256 1.20 32.64 -1.67
CA VAL A 256 1.73 31.64 -0.74
C VAL A 256 3.26 31.58 -0.78
N ARG A 257 3.88 31.56 0.41
CA ARG A 257 5.33 31.45 0.60
C ARG A 257 5.75 30.16 1.29
N GLU A 258 4.88 29.58 2.11
CA GLU A 258 5.17 28.35 2.84
C GLU A 258 3.91 27.48 3.00
N THR A 259 4.06 26.16 2.87
CA THR A 259 3.00 25.18 3.11
C THR A 259 3.41 24.17 4.19
N TRP A 260 2.44 23.76 4.99
CA TRP A 260 2.63 22.78 6.07
C TRP A 260 1.58 21.67 6.01
N VAL A 261 1.99 20.46 6.36
CA VAL A 261 1.11 19.31 6.57
C VAL A 261 1.31 18.83 8.01
N LEU A 262 0.22 18.82 8.77
CA LEU A 262 0.17 18.40 10.16
C LEU A 262 -0.60 17.08 10.26
N HIS A 263 -0.12 16.14 11.07
CA HIS A 263 -0.77 14.85 11.31
C HIS A 263 -1.33 14.79 12.72
N SER A 264 -2.56 14.30 12.86
CA SER A 264 -3.16 14.04 14.17
C SER A 264 -2.52 12.84 14.88
N THR A 265 -2.80 12.69 16.16
CA THR A 265 -2.66 11.40 16.87
C THR A 265 -3.66 10.36 16.30
N ALA A 266 -3.40 9.08 16.56
CA ALA A 266 -4.32 8.01 16.16
C ALA A 266 -5.56 7.96 17.06
N GLU A 267 -5.38 8.39 18.31
CA GLU A 267 -6.35 8.45 19.40
C GLU A 267 -7.41 9.53 19.10
N TYR A 268 -6.98 10.75 18.75
CA TYR A 268 -7.88 11.81 18.27
C TYR A 268 -8.66 11.35 17.04
N ALA A 269 -7.97 10.79 16.04
CA ALA A 269 -8.61 10.33 14.82
C ALA A 269 -9.67 9.25 15.11
N SER A 270 -9.37 8.31 16.00
CA SER A 270 -10.30 7.25 16.41
C SER A 270 -11.52 7.79 17.15
N LYS A 271 -11.33 8.77 18.05
CA LYS A 271 -12.41 9.48 18.78
C LYS A 271 -13.38 10.19 17.81
N VAL A 272 -12.85 10.98 16.88
CA VAL A 272 -13.63 11.69 15.85
C VAL A 272 -14.37 10.70 14.94
N ILE A 273 -13.77 9.55 14.64
CA ILE A 273 -14.36 8.51 13.79
C ILE A 273 -15.45 7.72 14.51
N ALA A 274 -15.30 7.45 15.81
CA ALA A 274 -16.36 6.82 16.61
C ALA A 274 -17.62 7.69 16.67
N GLN A 275 -17.46 9.01 16.68
CA GLN A 275 -18.58 9.97 16.68
C GLN A 275 -19.23 10.15 15.29
N ASN A 276 -18.44 10.18 14.21
CA ASN A 276 -18.93 10.52 12.86
C ASN A 276 -19.08 9.31 11.91
N GLY A 277 -18.68 8.11 12.33
CA GLY A 277 -18.79 6.87 11.56
C GLY A 277 -17.68 6.63 10.52
N LEU A 278 -17.81 5.50 9.81
CA LEU A 278 -16.83 5.06 8.78
C LEU A 278 -17.04 5.69 7.40
N ARG A 279 -18.21 6.29 7.14
CA ARG A 279 -18.54 6.96 5.88
C ARG A 279 -17.62 8.17 5.63
N LYS A 280 -17.59 8.63 4.37
CA LYS A 280 -16.89 9.85 3.96
C LYS A 280 -17.41 11.05 4.81
N PRO A 281 -16.55 11.74 5.57
CA PRO A 281 -16.97 12.91 6.35
C PRO A 281 -17.53 14.03 5.46
N SER A 282 -18.49 14.81 5.99
CA SER A 282 -18.96 16.02 5.33
C SER A 282 -17.87 17.11 5.34
N ASN A 283 -18.00 18.11 4.46
CA ASN A 283 -17.09 19.25 4.43
C ASN A 283 -17.08 19.99 5.77
N ASP A 284 -18.25 20.16 6.42
CA ASP A 284 -18.36 20.85 7.71
C ASP A 284 -17.69 20.05 8.85
N ALA A 285 -17.75 18.72 8.81
CA ALA A 285 -17.04 17.87 9.76
C ALA A 285 -15.51 18.00 9.58
N LEU A 286 -15.02 18.04 8.34
CA LEU A 286 -13.60 18.29 8.06
C LEU A 286 -13.19 19.72 8.41
N ALA A 287 -14.08 20.71 8.27
CA ALA A 287 -13.81 22.09 8.66
C ALA A 287 -13.66 22.23 10.18
N ARG A 288 -14.50 21.54 10.98
CA ARG A 288 -14.34 21.47 12.44
C ARG A 288 -13.02 20.82 12.84
N VAL A 289 -12.70 19.65 12.28
CA VAL A 289 -11.41 18.98 12.52
C VAL A 289 -10.22 19.86 12.12
N ALA A 290 -10.31 20.58 11.00
CA ALA A 290 -9.27 21.49 10.56
C ALA A 290 -9.05 22.64 11.55
N GLU A 291 -10.12 23.23 12.09
CA GLU A 291 -10.02 24.28 13.09
C GLU A 291 -9.52 23.74 14.44
N GLU A 292 -10.00 22.59 14.92
CA GLU A 292 -9.51 21.94 16.15
C GLU A 292 -8.00 21.68 16.10
N LEU A 293 -7.51 21.05 15.02
CA LEU A 293 -6.08 20.77 14.83
C LEU A 293 -5.24 22.05 14.64
N PHE A 294 -5.82 23.11 14.04
CA PHE A 294 -5.15 24.41 13.91
C PHE A 294 -5.09 25.16 15.25
N GLN A 295 -6.13 25.09 16.08
CA GLN A 295 -6.11 25.68 17.43
C GLN A 295 -5.12 24.95 18.35
N GLU A 296 -4.95 23.63 18.23
CA GLU A 296 -3.86 22.93 18.93
C GLU A 296 -2.48 23.47 18.47
N PHE A 297 -2.26 23.57 17.15
CA PHE A 297 -1.01 24.08 16.60
C PHE A 297 -0.68 25.52 17.05
N LYS A 298 -1.70 26.37 17.20
CA LYS A 298 -1.56 27.75 17.69
C LYS A 298 -1.41 27.85 19.21
N THR A 299 -2.19 27.09 19.97
CA THR A 299 -2.12 27.10 21.45
C THR A 299 -0.91 26.36 22.01
N ALA A 300 -0.08 25.78 21.14
CA ALA A 300 1.21 25.19 21.42
C ALA A 300 2.24 26.15 22.06
N GLY A 301 1.98 27.47 22.09
CA GLY A 301 2.98 28.49 22.45
C GLY A 301 3.70 29.07 21.23
N LEU A 302 3.39 28.55 20.03
CA LEU A 302 3.87 29.06 18.76
C LEU A 302 2.99 30.23 18.29
N ASN A 303 3.59 31.35 17.90
CA ASN A 303 2.86 32.51 17.36
C ASN A 303 2.48 32.29 15.88
N ILE A 304 1.55 31.36 15.64
CA ILE A 304 1.10 30.98 14.29
C ILE A 304 0.02 31.96 13.78
N PRO A 305 0.24 32.68 12.67
CA PRO A 305 -0.77 33.54 12.05
C PRO A 305 -1.91 32.70 11.43
N ARG A 306 -3.03 33.33 11.05
CA ARG A 306 -4.08 32.62 10.31
C ARG A 306 -3.54 32.22 8.91
N PRO A 307 -3.63 30.96 8.50
CA PRO A 307 -3.27 30.53 7.15
C PRO A 307 -4.25 31.10 6.11
N VAL A 308 -3.76 31.34 4.89
CA VAL A 308 -4.59 31.75 3.73
C VAL A 308 -5.34 30.56 3.11
N PHE A 309 -4.90 29.33 3.40
CA PHE A 309 -5.62 28.10 3.05
C PHE A 309 -5.51 27.09 4.19
N MET A 310 -6.62 26.43 4.52
CA MET A 310 -6.69 25.42 5.57
C MET A 310 -7.69 24.33 5.20
N LYS A 311 -7.29 23.05 5.24
CA LYS A 311 -8.18 21.92 4.94
C LYS A 311 -7.72 20.61 5.58
N ALA A 312 -8.62 19.91 6.26
CA ALA A 312 -8.37 18.57 6.77
C ALA A 312 -8.70 17.47 5.74
N HIS A 313 -7.98 16.35 5.84
CA HIS A 313 -8.20 15.10 5.12
C HIS A 313 -8.20 13.92 6.11
N ARG A 314 -9.04 12.91 5.87
CA ARG A 314 -9.14 11.70 6.72
C ARG A 314 -8.48 10.49 6.05
N TRP A 315 -7.35 10.05 6.58
CA TRP A 315 -6.81 8.72 6.32
C TRP A 315 -7.46 7.70 7.24
N GLY A 316 -8.57 7.11 6.79
CA GLY A 316 -9.32 6.14 7.59
C GLY A 316 -8.57 4.81 7.84
N SER A 317 -7.60 4.48 6.99
CA SER A 317 -6.69 3.34 7.12
C SER A 317 -5.25 3.83 6.88
N ALA A 318 -4.78 4.77 7.72
CA ALA A 318 -3.49 5.43 7.55
C ALA A 318 -2.34 4.43 7.69
N PHE A 319 -2.36 3.62 8.75
CA PHE A 319 -1.35 2.60 9.05
C PHE A 319 -2.03 1.27 9.42
N PRO A 320 -1.43 0.12 9.10
CA PRO A 320 -1.87 -1.16 9.62
C PRO A 320 -1.40 -1.33 11.07
N GLY A 321 -2.25 -1.90 11.91
CA GLY A 321 -1.94 -2.23 13.31
C GLY A 321 -1.38 -3.66 13.49
N ALA A 322 -1.19 -4.40 12.40
CA ALA A 322 -0.57 -5.72 12.38
C ALA A 322 0.17 -5.94 11.04
N VAL A 323 1.19 -6.79 11.07
CA VAL A 323 1.94 -7.24 9.88
C VAL A 323 1.65 -8.73 9.67
N ILE A 324 1.24 -9.11 8.46
CA ILE A 324 0.71 -10.47 8.20
C ILE A 324 1.49 -11.30 7.17
N GLY A 325 2.48 -10.72 6.48
CA GLY A 325 3.16 -11.39 5.36
C GLY A 325 4.25 -12.40 5.73
N GLY A 326 4.42 -12.71 7.02
CA GLY A 326 5.41 -13.70 7.49
C GLY A 326 6.83 -13.42 7.01
N GLU A 327 7.57 -14.46 6.62
CA GLU A 327 8.90 -14.31 6.02
C GLU A 327 8.89 -13.92 4.54
N ASP A 328 7.82 -14.26 3.81
CA ASP A 328 7.67 -13.89 2.41
C ASP A 328 7.42 -12.38 2.21
N LYS A 329 7.00 -11.67 3.25
CA LYS A 329 6.59 -10.25 3.27
C LYS A 329 5.45 -9.92 2.28
N CYS A 330 4.74 -10.94 1.80
CA CYS A 330 3.51 -10.90 1.01
C CYS A 330 2.74 -12.21 1.24
N LEU A 331 1.43 -12.24 0.99
CA LEU A 331 0.70 -13.51 0.90
C LEU A 331 0.65 -13.99 -0.55
N TRP A 332 0.64 -15.30 -0.74
CA TRP A 332 0.68 -15.93 -2.07
C TRP A 332 -0.16 -17.22 -2.08
N ASP A 333 -1.11 -17.31 -3.00
CA ASP A 333 -1.71 -18.58 -3.42
C ASP A 333 -1.19 -18.99 -4.80
N LYS A 334 -0.55 -20.15 -4.88
CA LYS A 334 0.07 -20.66 -6.11
C LYS A 334 -0.97 -21.11 -7.14
N ASN A 335 -2.09 -21.67 -6.69
CA ASN A 335 -3.04 -22.36 -7.56
C ASN A 335 -3.84 -21.38 -8.41
N SER A 336 -4.30 -20.29 -7.80
CA SER A 336 -4.97 -19.18 -8.47
C SER A 336 -4.03 -18.06 -8.92
N LYS A 337 -2.74 -18.15 -8.57
CA LYS A 337 -1.72 -17.10 -8.81
C LYS A 337 -2.11 -15.74 -8.21
N LEU A 338 -2.67 -15.75 -7.01
CA LEU A 338 -3.05 -14.55 -6.26
C LEU A 338 -1.92 -14.11 -5.34
N ALA A 339 -1.46 -12.88 -5.48
CA ALA A 339 -0.57 -12.23 -4.52
C ALA A 339 -1.33 -11.14 -3.74
N ILE A 340 -1.12 -11.05 -2.42
CA ILE A 340 -1.59 -9.94 -1.59
C ILE A 340 -0.36 -9.25 -1.00
N CYS A 341 -0.23 -7.95 -1.22
CA CYS A 341 0.96 -7.18 -0.84
C CYS A 341 0.63 -5.77 -0.32
N GLY A 342 1.60 -5.17 0.37
CA GLY A 342 1.48 -3.84 0.95
C GLY A 342 2.33 -3.69 2.21
N ASP A 343 2.30 -2.49 2.78
CA ASP A 343 2.91 -2.21 4.09
C ASP A 343 2.41 -3.18 5.18
N PHE A 344 1.12 -3.52 5.15
CA PHE A 344 0.51 -4.50 6.05
C PHE A 344 1.06 -5.93 5.92
N CYS A 345 1.84 -6.24 4.89
CA CYS A 345 2.53 -7.53 4.76
C CYS A 345 4.01 -7.50 5.19
N ALA A 346 4.63 -6.33 5.38
CA ALA A 346 6.07 -6.24 5.66
C ALA A 346 6.39 -5.33 6.87
N SER A 347 6.02 -4.06 6.81
CA SER A 347 6.16 -3.06 7.87
C SER A 347 5.30 -1.83 7.53
N PRO A 348 4.77 -1.09 8.53
CA PRO A 348 3.78 0.00 8.34
C PRO A 348 4.37 1.30 7.74
N ASN A 349 5.29 1.20 6.79
CA ASN A 349 5.98 2.32 6.16
C ASN A 349 6.17 2.09 4.63
N VAL A 350 6.76 3.07 3.94
CA VAL A 350 6.98 3.00 2.48
C VAL A 350 7.97 1.88 2.11
N GLU A 351 9.04 1.69 2.88
CA GLU A 351 10.02 0.61 2.64
C GLU A 351 9.36 -0.78 2.67
N GLY A 352 8.51 -1.05 3.66
CA GLY A 352 7.74 -2.28 3.76
C GLY A 352 6.81 -2.48 2.56
N ALA A 353 6.12 -1.43 2.13
CA ALA A 353 5.28 -1.50 0.94
C ALA A 353 6.08 -1.80 -0.34
N VAL A 354 7.27 -1.21 -0.50
CA VAL A 354 8.19 -1.50 -1.62
C VAL A 354 8.66 -2.96 -1.56
N LEU A 355 9.16 -3.41 -0.42
CA LEU A 355 9.63 -4.79 -0.20
C LEU A 355 8.52 -5.81 -0.51
N SER A 356 7.31 -5.56 -0.03
CA SER A 356 6.14 -6.42 -0.26
C SER A 356 5.75 -6.49 -1.75
N GLY A 357 5.79 -5.36 -2.46
CA GLY A 357 5.56 -5.30 -3.91
C GLY A 357 6.60 -6.11 -4.70
N THR A 358 7.87 -6.00 -4.33
CA THR A 358 8.98 -6.78 -4.91
C THR A 358 8.81 -8.27 -4.67
N ARG A 359 8.38 -8.68 -3.47
CA ARG A 359 8.15 -10.10 -3.14
C ARG A 359 6.95 -10.68 -3.89
N ALA A 360 5.85 -9.93 -4.03
CA ALA A 360 4.71 -10.33 -4.85
C ALA A 360 5.09 -10.54 -6.34
N ALA A 361 5.85 -9.61 -6.92
CA ALA A 361 6.37 -9.77 -8.29
C ALA A 361 7.27 -11.01 -8.41
N SER A 362 8.11 -11.27 -7.41
CA SER A 362 9.03 -12.42 -7.37
C SER A 362 8.29 -13.77 -7.34
N LYS A 363 7.21 -13.89 -6.54
CA LYS A 363 6.36 -15.09 -6.48
C LYS A 363 5.66 -15.35 -7.82
N LEU A 364 5.12 -14.29 -8.46
CA LEU A 364 4.50 -14.38 -9.78
C LEU A 364 5.50 -14.79 -10.87
N LEU A 365 6.65 -14.12 -10.97
CA LEU A 365 7.68 -14.45 -11.96
C LEU A 365 8.19 -15.88 -11.82
N GLY A 366 8.40 -16.37 -10.59
CA GLY A 366 8.75 -17.75 -10.33
C GLY A 366 7.67 -18.76 -10.75
N SER A 367 6.38 -18.39 -10.65
CA SER A 367 5.29 -19.23 -11.13
C SER A 367 5.14 -19.22 -12.66
N LEU A 368 5.43 -18.09 -13.31
CA LEU A 368 5.33 -17.93 -14.76
C LEU A 368 6.53 -18.57 -15.49
N SER A 369 7.74 -18.51 -14.92
CA SER A 369 8.92 -19.16 -15.49
C SER A 369 8.81 -20.70 -15.46
N LEU A 370 8.24 -21.27 -14.40
CA LEU A 370 7.98 -22.70 -14.29
C LEU A 370 6.98 -23.21 -15.34
N LEU A 371 5.99 -22.40 -15.72
CA LEU A 371 5.06 -22.72 -16.81
C LEU A 371 5.75 -22.73 -18.18
N SER A 372 6.71 -21.81 -18.42
CA SER A 372 7.51 -21.82 -19.65
C SER A 372 8.43 -23.04 -19.72
N ALA A 373 9.09 -23.38 -18.61
CA ALA A 373 9.97 -24.53 -18.53
C ALA A 373 9.21 -25.85 -18.74
N ALA A 374 8.09 -26.06 -18.04
CA ALA A 374 7.31 -27.30 -18.15
C ALA A 374 6.73 -27.53 -19.56
N ILE A 375 6.39 -26.48 -20.30
CA ILE A 375 5.92 -26.62 -21.68
C ILE A 375 7.06 -27.01 -22.62
N LEU A 376 8.28 -26.49 -22.41
CA LEU A 376 9.44 -26.92 -23.18
C LEU A 376 9.76 -28.40 -22.93
N THR A 377 9.61 -28.89 -21.69
CA THR A 377 9.81 -30.33 -21.39
C THR A 377 8.72 -31.24 -21.95
N ILE A 378 7.49 -30.75 -22.12
CA ILE A 378 6.39 -31.52 -22.73
C ILE A 378 6.56 -31.55 -24.24
N SER A 379 6.86 -30.40 -24.87
CA SER A 379 7.16 -30.34 -26.31
C SER A 379 8.32 -31.27 -26.69
N SER A 380 9.40 -31.29 -25.90
CA SER A 380 10.53 -32.19 -26.15
C SER A 380 10.26 -33.67 -25.86
N ALA A 381 9.15 -34.00 -25.19
CA ALA A 381 8.72 -35.38 -24.97
C ALA A 381 7.76 -35.83 -26.07
N GLU A 382 6.86 -34.94 -26.52
CA GLU A 382 6.01 -35.16 -27.69
C GLU A 382 6.86 -35.29 -28.98
N ASP A 383 7.97 -34.56 -29.08
CA ASP A 383 8.97 -34.70 -30.18
C ASP A 383 9.82 -36.00 -30.08
N GLU A 384 9.91 -36.66 -28.91
CA GLU A 384 10.64 -37.94 -28.74
C GLU A 384 9.75 -39.19 -28.97
N ASP A 385 8.41 -39.05 -28.97
CA ASP A 385 7.45 -40.14 -29.19
C ASP A 385 6.99 -40.30 -30.66
N GLU A 386 7.46 -39.46 -31.62
CA GLU A 386 7.13 -39.57 -33.06
C GLU A 386 8.22 -40.24 -33.96
N GLU A 387 9.39 -40.64 -33.43
CA GLU A 387 10.47 -41.31 -34.21
C GLU A 387 10.69 -42.81 -33.90
N GLU A 388 9.64 -43.65 -33.79
CA GLU A 388 9.85 -45.12 -33.79
C GLU A 388 8.70 -45.98 -34.35
N GLU A 389 8.36 -45.86 -35.65
CA GLU A 389 7.60 -46.91 -36.37
C GLU A 389 7.85 -46.93 -37.91
N GLU A 390 8.91 -47.61 -38.39
CA GLU A 390 8.91 -48.23 -39.73
C GLU A 390 9.84 -49.46 -39.80
N GLU A 391 9.28 -50.63 -40.13
CA GLU A 391 10.01 -51.90 -40.24
C GLU A 391 10.88 -52.00 -41.52
N LYS A 392 11.96 -52.80 -41.46
CA LYS A 392 12.25 -53.78 -42.53
C LYS A 392 13.19 -54.93 -42.15
N GLU A 393 12.77 -56.14 -42.51
CA GLU A 393 13.54 -57.38 -42.44
C GLU A 393 14.72 -57.42 -43.44
N GLY A 394 15.76 -58.24 -43.18
CA GLY A 394 16.78 -58.50 -44.23
C GLY A 394 18.09 -59.23 -43.89
N ALA A 395 18.02 -60.48 -43.42
CA ALA A 395 19.02 -61.56 -43.63
C ALA A 395 20.56 -61.33 -43.43
N GLY A 396 21.11 -61.99 -42.40
CA GLY A 396 22.13 -63.05 -42.57
C GLY A 396 23.63 -62.71 -42.69
N GLY A 397 24.46 -63.27 -41.79
CA GLY A 397 25.89 -63.51 -42.03
C GLY A 397 26.85 -63.24 -40.86
N SER A 398 27.72 -64.20 -40.55
CA SER A 398 28.82 -64.11 -39.56
C SER A 398 29.91 -65.18 -39.89
N PRO A 399 31.15 -65.17 -39.35
CA PRO A 399 31.88 -64.14 -38.58
C PRO A 399 33.39 -63.90 -38.94
N GLN A 400 33.94 -62.72 -38.57
CA GLN A 400 35.34 -62.44 -38.07
C GLN A 400 36.62 -62.66 -38.97
N PRO A 401 37.85 -62.20 -38.58
CA PRO A 401 38.33 -61.31 -37.47
C PRO A 401 39.42 -60.23 -37.82
N MET A 402 39.94 -59.52 -36.77
CA MET A 402 41.23 -58.76 -36.60
C MET A 402 41.40 -57.38 -37.27
N GLU A 403 41.47 -56.26 -36.51
CA GLU A 403 42.65 -55.56 -35.91
C GLU A 403 42.96 -54.24 -36.69
N THR A 404 43.50 -53.13 -36.16
CA THR A 404 43.96 -52.73 -34.80
C THR A 404 43.89 -51.20 -34.60
N THR A 405 43.66 -50.73 -33.36
CA THR A 405 44.14 -49.45 -32.76
C THR A 405 43.58 -48.09 -33.30
N ARG A 406 43.46 -46.98 -32.53
CA ARG A 406 43.83 -46.67 -31.12
C ARG A 406 43.09 -45.40 -30.60
N ARG A 407 42.65 -45.41 -29.31
CA ARG A 407 42.57 -44.28 -28.33
C ARG A 407 41.73 -43.02 -28.71
N SER A 408 41.17 -42.20 -27.81
CA SER A 408 40.97 -42.19 -26.34
C SER A 408 39.98 -41.03 -26.00
N SER A 409 39.22 -41.02 -24.91
CA SER A 409 38.75 -42.10 -24.01
C SER A 409 37.68 -41.56 -23.04
N THR A 410 36.61 -42.33 -22.85
CA THR A 410 35.59 -42.25 -21.79
C THR A 410 36.19 -42.67 -20.40
N VAL A 411 35.53 -42.65 -19.23
CA VAL A 411 34.11 -42.50 -18.85
C VAL A 411 33.97 -41.97 -17.39
N ALA A 412 32.75 -41.68 -16.95
CA ALA A 412 32.35 -41.31 -15.58
C ALA A 412 32.45 -42.45 -14.53
N ALA A 413 32.22 -42.15 -13.23
CA ALA A 413 31.36 -42.97 -12.36
C ALA A 413 31.01 -42.31 -11.02
N ARG A 414 29.86 -42.73 -10.46
CA ARG A 414 29.20 -42.31 -9.20
C ARG A 414 29.91 -42.80 -7.92
N GLY A 415 29.60 -42.21 -6.74
CA GLY A 415 29.92 -42.84 -5.43
C GLY A 415 29.57 -42.07 -4.14
N ASN A 416 28.36 -42.29 -3.62
CA ASN A 416 27.75 -42.02 -2.30
C ASN A 416 28.55 -41.58 -1.03
N SER A 417 27.81 -40.84 -0.17
CA SER A 417 27.67 -40.96 1.32
C SER A 417 28.55 -40.20 2.35
N CYS A 418 27.85 -39.31 3.09
CA CYS A 418 27.76 -39.17 4.56
C CYS A 418 28.95 -38.87 5.51
N LEU A 419 28.72 -37.80 6.31
CA LEU A 419 28.90 -37.66 7.78
C LEU A 419 30.24 -37.22 8.43
N LEU A 420 30.07 -36.40 9.50
CA LEU A 420 30.94 -36.09 10.66
C LEU A 420 31.96 -34.90 10.63
N LEU A 421 31.49 -33.80 11.25
CA LEU A 421 32.05 -33.05 12.41
C LEU A 421 33.55 -32.64 12.53
N ARG A 422 33.70 -31.36 12.96
CA ARG A 422 34.65 -30.78 13.96
C ARG A 422 36.00 -30.12 13.56
N THR A 423 35.92 -28.80 13.38
CA THR A 423 36.60 -27.73 14.19
C THR A 423 38.09 -27.79 14.58
N TRP A 424 38.86 -26.80 14.09
CA TRP A 424 39.81 -25.91 14.82
C TRP A 424 39.69 -24.51 14.18
N VAL A 425 39.77 -23.31 14.79
CA VAL A 425 40.07 -22.76 16.14
C VAL A 425 41.53 -22.30 16.40
N MET A 426 41.83 -21.02 16.11
CA MET A 426 42.58 -19.99 16.90
C MET A 426 42.85 -18.75 16.00
N ALA A 427 42.37 -17.53 16.32
CA ALA A 427 42.92 -16.48 17.23
C ALA A 427 44.18 -15.77 16.65
N ALA A 428 44.45 -14.45 16.78
CA ALA A 428 44.06 -13.38 17.72
C ALA A 428 44.37 -11.99 17.09
N ALA A 429 44.31 -10.80 17.72
CA ALA A 429 43.31 -10.13 18.60
C ALA A 429 43.78 -8.67 18.92
N VAL A 430 42.87 -7.68 18.87
CA VAL A 430 42.93 -6.34 19.55
C VAL A 430 41.48 -5.82 19.61
N GLY A 431 40.90 -5.24 20.68
CA GLY A 431 41.38 -5.06 22.06
C GLY A 431 40.45 -4.17 22.92
N LEU A 432 39.27 -4.67 23.33
CA LEU A 432 38.39 -4.25 24.48
C LEU A 432 37.91 -2.77 24.61
N PRO A 433 36.89 -2.45 25.44
CA PRO A 433 36.10 -3.30 26.35
C PRO A 433 34.58 -3.38 26.05
N MET A 434 33.95 -4.46 26.52
CA MET A 434 32.49 -4.64 26.62
C MET A 434 32.06 -4.57 28.10
N ALA A 435 30.88 -4.00 28.36
CA ALA A 435 30.24 -4.05 29.69
C ALA A 435 29.18 -5.18 29.73
N SER A 436 29.15 -5.94 30.82
CA SER A 436 28.27 -7.11 30.98
C SER A 436 26.80 -6.72 31.25
N PRO A 437 25.81 -7.48 30.75
CA PRO A 437 24.42 -7.40 31.20
C PRO A 437 24.22 -8.09 32.56
N ALA A 438 23.24 -7.61 33.32
CA ALA A 438 22.84 -8.13 34.63
C ALA A 438 21.99 -9.43 34.53
N PRO A 439 21.89 -10.25 35.60
CA PRO A 439 21.43 -11.63 35.49
C PRO A 439 19.91 -11.82 35.48
N THR A 440 19.50 -12.93 34.87
CA THR A 440 18.12 -13.43 34.80
C THR A 440 17.55 -13.76 36.19
N ALA A 441 16.41 -13.16 36.55
CA ALA A 441 15.67 -13.50 37.76
C ALA A 441 14.59 -14.55 37.47
N THR A 442 14.78 -15.77 37.98
CA THR A 442 13.78 -16.84 37.93
C THR A 442 12.62 -16.52 38.87
N SER A 443 11.41 -16.30 38.34
CA SER A 443 10.18 -16.21 39.13
C SER A 443 9.47 -17.56 39.18
N LEU A 444 9.20 -18.05 40.39
CA LEU A 444 8.51 -19.31 40.63
C LEU A 444 7.00 -19.16 40.41
N LEU A 445 6.45 -19.97 39.50
CA LEU A 445 5.00 -20.16 39.38
C LEU A 445 4.45 -20.78 40.69
N ARG A 446 3.60 -20.02 41.39
CA ARG A 446 2.62 -20.57 42.34
C ARG A 446 1.23 -20.52 41.69
N PRO A 447 0.38 -21.54 41.88
CA PRO A 447 -0.96 -21.54 41.33
C PRO A 447 -1.85 -20.53 42.08
N SER A 448 -2.57 -19.69 41.35
CA SER A 448 -3.62 -18.83 41.92
C SER A 448 -4.91 -19.62 42.07
N THR A 449 -5.49 -19.56 43.26
CA THR A 449 -6.78 -20.14 43.61
C THR A 449 -7.91 -19.46 42.84
N GLU A 450 -8.81 -20.24 42.24
CA GLU A 450 -10.05 -19.71 41.66
C GLU A 450 -10.97 -19.18 42.77
N LEU A 451 -11.45 -17.94 42.61
CA LEU A 451 -12.57 -17.40 43.37
C LEU A 451 -13.75 -17.23 42.42
N ILE A 452 -14.71 -18.16 42.53
CA ILE A 452 -15.97 -18.12 41.79
C ILE A 452 -16.81 -16.94 42.33
N SER A 453 -17.03 -15.93 41.50
CA SER A 453 -18.01 -14.88 41.76
C SER A 453 -19.32 -15.20 41.02
N THR A 454 -20.38 -15.46 41.77
CA THR A 454 -21.71 -15.76 41.24
C THR A 454 -22.46 -14.47 40.89
N ALA A 455 -22.68 -14.23 39.59
CA ALA A 455 -23.59 -13.18 39.14
C ALA A 455 -25.06 -13.65 39.21
N PRO A 456 -26.01 -12.78 39.62
CA PRO A 456 -27.44 -13.14 39.65
C PRO A 456 -28.05 -13.22 38.24
N PRO A 457 -29.13 -14.01 38.05
CA PRO A 457 -29.75 -14.24 36.75
C PRO A 457 -30.49 -13.00 36.20
N PRO A 458 -30.64 -12.89 34.87
CA PRO A 458 -31.33 -11.76 34.24
C PRO A 458 -32.84 -11.77 34.51
N SER A 459 -33.39 -10.60 34.81
CA SER A 459 -34.83 -10.39 34.96
C SER A 459 -35.55 -10.32 33.60
N ALA A 460 -36.69 -11.02 33.51
CA ALA A 460 -37.59 -11.03 32.35
C ALA A 460 -38.51 -9.77 32.33
N PRO A 461 -39.31 -9.54 31.27
CA PRO A 461 -39.48 -8.21 30.70
C PRO A 461 -40.53 -7.32 31.39
N ALA A 462 -40.28 -6.01 31.37
CA ALA A 462 -41.28 -5.00 31.73
C ALA A 462 -42.27 -4.78 30.57
N HIS A 463 -43.57 -5.00 30.85
CA HIS A 463 -44.65 -4.52 30.00
C HIS A 463 -44.68 -2.99 29.95
N VAL A 464 -44.80 -2.40 28.76
CA VAL A 464 -45.31 -1.03 28.58
C VAL A 464 -46.41 -1.05 27.52
N ALA A 465 -47.47 -0.28 27.77
CA ALA A 465 -48.77 -0.44 27.13
C ALA A 465 -48.83 0.06 25.68
N ALA A 466 -49.83 -0.44 24.95
CA ALA A 466 -50.19 0.05 23.63
C ALA A 466 -50.77 1.47 23.70
N HIS A 467 -50.26 2.38 22.85
CA HIS A 467 -50.97 3.59 22.49
C HIS A 467 -51.26 3.61 20.98
N THR A 468 -52.55 3.71 20.67
CA THR A 468 -53.07 3.79 19.30
C THR A 468 -52.91 5.20 18.74
N SER A 469 -52.42 5.33 17.50
CA SER A 469 -52.75 6.49 16.66
C SER A 469 -52.76 6.12 15.17
N ARG A 470 -53.78 6.63 14.46
CA ARG A 470 -54.05 6.32 13.05
C ARG A 470 -53.12 7.11 12.13
N ARG A 471 -52.38 6.45 11.23
CA ARG A 471 -51.92 7.11 9.98
C ARG A 471 -52.95 6.91 8.87
N ARG A 472 -53.62 7.99 8.46
CA ARG A 472 -54.41 8.02 7.22
C ARG A 472 -53.47 7.96 6.01
N LYS A 473 -53.82 7.14 5.01
CA LYS A 473 -53.26 7.25 3.65
C LYS A 473 -53.82 8.51 2.99
N LEU A 474 -52.97 9.26 2.31
CA LEU A 474 -53.38 10.24 1.28
C LEU A 474 -52.68 9.88 -0.02
N LYS A 475 -53.43 9.87 -1.12
CA LYS A 475 -52.92 9.66 -2.49
C LYS A 475 -52.34 10.98 -3.02
N PRO A 476 -51.37 10.95 -3.95
CA PRO A 476 -51.13 12.08 -4.85
C PRO A 476 -52.27 12.18 -5.88
N SER A 477 -52.53 13.39 -6.37
CA SER A 477 -53.46 13.67 -7.47
C SER A 477 -52.78 14.52 -8.54
N ASP A 478 -53.10 14.25 -9.79
CA ASP A 478 -52.52 14.86 -10.99
C ASP A 478 -52.87 16.34 -11.23
N SER A 479 -52.30 16.86 -12.33
CA SER A 479 -52.68 18.05 -13.12
C SER A 479 -51.98 19.37 -12.78
N THR A 480 -51.67 20.28 -13.74
CA THR A 480 -51.38 20.16 -15.19
C THR A 480 -50.77 21.48 -15.69
N ALA A 481 -49.86 21.40 -16.68
CA ALA A 481 -49.68 22.30 -17.83
C ALA A 481 -49.37 23.82 -17.69
N SER A 482 -48.62 24.29 -18.70
CA SER A 482 -48.45 25.67 -19.22
C SER A 482 -47.12 26.35 -18.86
N ALA A 483 -46.36 27.01 -19.75
CA ALA A 483 -46.05 26.96 -21.19
C ALA A 483 -45.32 28.28 -21.53
N ARG A 484 -44.32 28.23 -22.43
CA ARG A 484 -43.56 29.39 -23.01
C ARG A 484 -42.71 30.19 -21.98
N GLU A 485 -41.66 30.91 -22.38
CA GLU A 485 -41.33 31.44 -23.71
C GLU A 485 -39.81 31.51 -24.01
N ASN A 486 -39.45 31.46 -25.29
CA ASN A 486 -38.09 31.71 -25.81
C ASN A 486 -37.78 33.21 -25.83
N ARG A 487 -36.51 33.60 -25.68
CA ARG A 487 -35.95 34.78 -26.39
C ARG A 487 -34.42 34.73 -26.52
N ASN A 488 -33.95 34.71 -27.78
CA ASN A 488 -32.59 35.08 -28.14
C ASN A 488 -32.45 36.62 -28.10
N GLY A 489 -31.24 37.10 -27.81
CA GLY A 489 -30.84 38.50 -27.95
C GLY A 489 -29.33 38.60 -28.19
N ALA A 490 -28.94 39.03 -29.38
CA ALA A 490 -27.54 39.15 -29.82
C ALA A 490 -26.94 40.53 -29.43
N PRO A 491 -25.64 40.80 -29.67
CA PRO A 491 -24.91 41.86 -28.97
C PRO A 491 -25.07 43.26 -29.59
N VAL A 492 -24.65 44.28 -28.82
CA VAL A 492 -24.41 45.66 -29.30
C VAL A 492 -22.98 46.05 -28.91
N ALA A 493 -22.31 46.77 -29.81
CA ALA A 493 -20.94 47.26 -29.63
C ALA A 493 -20.87 48.80 -29.60
N MET A 494 -19.75 49.30 -29.09
CA MET A 494 -19.26 50.69 -29.11
C MET A 494 -20.04 51.77 -28.33
N SER A 495 -19.40 52.21 -27.24
CA SER A 495 -18.80 53.55 -27.16
C SER A 495 -17.61 53.53 -26.21
#